data_AF-A0A1T6QB65-F1
#
_entry.id   AF-A0A1T6QB65-F1
#
_cell.length_a   1.000
_cell.length_b   1.000
_cell.length_c   1.000
_cell.angle_alpha   90.00
_cell.angle_beta   90.00
_cell.angle_gamma   90.00
#
_symmetry.space_group_name_H-M   'P 1'
#
loop_
_entity.id
_entity.type
_entity.pdbx_description
1 polymer ?
#
loop_
_entity_poly.entity_id
_entity_poly.type
_entity_poly.pdbx_seq_one_letter_code
_entity_poly.pdbx_strand_id
1 'polypeptide(L)'
;MDRRKLILTMGFGMAAAALPLPTAQADRVHPPAAPPDAQSSGFVFRDEFDGPAGSAPDGSKWVAAKFRERIKNPVFWDRPENMGEYRDSRTNIFLDGNSNLVIRATKEGNKYFSGKLHGTFRGGMGHTFEARIKFNCLTDGCWPAWWLLNDNPERGGEIDMAEWYGNRDWPSGTTVHARLDGTSFETLPVPIDSNWHTWRCTWTEAGLYFWMDYHDGMEPYLTVDANSLDDWPFNDPGYTLQPMLNLAVAGSGGGDPAGGSYPAEMLVDYVRVW
;
A
#
# COMPACT_ATOMS: atom_id res chain seq x y z
N MET A 1 64.38 -49.97 3.05
CA MET A 1 64.11 -51.24 2.34
C MET A 1 63.07 -50.97 1.26
N ASP A 2 63.20 -51.68 0.15
CA ASP A 2 62.83 -51.34 -1.22
C ASP A 2 61.56 -52.10 -1.70
N ARG A 3 61.04 -51.67 -2.87
CA ARG A 3 60.18 -52.38 -3.88
C ARG A 3 58.65 -52.36 -3.68
N ARG A 4 57.86 -51.63 -4.49
CA ARG A 4 57.48 -51.81 -5.92
C ARG A 4 56.62 -53.07 -6.24
N LYS A 5 55.38 -52.79 -6.69
CA LYS A 5 54.57 -53.43 -7.76
C LYS A 5 54.23 -54.94 -7.65
N LEU A 6 52.95 -55.29 -7.77
CA LEU A 6 52.42 -56.00 -8.95
C LEU A 6 50.88 -56.09 -8.94
N ILE A 7 50.32 -55.98 -10.14
CA ILE A 7 48.92 -56.21 -10.53
C ILE A 7 48.64 -57.72 -10.56
N LEU A 8 47.46 -58.17 -10.12
CA LEU A 8 46.81 -59.32 -10.75
C LEU A 8 45.28 -59.18 -10.75
N THR A 9 44.76 -59.28 -11.97
CA THR A 9 43.37 -59.30 -12.40
C THR A 9 42.69 -60.60 -11.99
N MET A 10 41.47 -60.54 -11.46
CA MET A 10 40.42 -61.52 -11.78
C MET A 10 39.06 -60.88 -11.60
N GLY A 11 38.34 -60.75 -12.72
CA GLY A 11 36.97 -60.29 -12.74
C GLY A 11 36.01 -61.40 -12.33
N PHE A 12 35.01 -61.02 -11.55
CA PHE A 12 33.69 -61.64 -11.60
C PHE A 12 32.69 -60.52 -11.82
N GLY A 13 32.02 -60.57 -12.97
CA GLY A 13 30.95 -59.65 -13.31
C GLY A 13 29.74 -59.88 -12.42
N MET A 14 29.33 -58.85 -11.69
CA MET A 14 27.94 -58.71 -11.26
C MET A 14 27.28 -57.66 -12.14
N ALA A 15 26.31 -58.10 -12.93
CA ALA A 15 25.34 -57.22 -13.56
C ALA A 15 24.43 -56.67 -12.44
N ALA A 16 24.72 -55.46 -11.96
CA ALA A 16 23.77 -54.70 -11.16
C ALA A 16 22.81 -53.99 -12.12
N ALA A 17 21.56 -54.42 -12.16
CA ALA A 17 20.49 -53.68 -12.82
C ALA A 17 20.35 -52.32 -12.12
N ALA A 18 20.62 -51.23 -12.84
CA ALA A 18 20.30 -49.88 -12.38
C ALA A 18 18.77 -49.72 -12.43
N LEU A 19 18.12 -49.81 -11.27
CA LEU A 19 16.74 -49.38 -11.12
C LEU A 19 16.71 -47.84 -11.22
N PRO A 20 15.81 -47.24 -12.02
CA PRO A 20 15.66 -45.79 -12.02
C PRO A 20 15.19 -45.34 -10.64
N LEU A 21 15.93 -44.38 -10.06
CA LEU A 21 15.48 -43.66 -8.87
C LEU A 21 14.16 -42.95 -9.20
N PRO A 22 13.12 -43.04 -8.34
CA PRO A 22 11.92 -42.27 -8.54
C PRO A 22 12.25 -40.78 -8.42
N THR A 23 11.98 -40.04 -9.49
CA THR A 23 11.96 -38.57 -9.45
C THR A 23 10.85 -38.16 -8.50
N ALA A 24 11.22 -37.61 -7.34
CA ALA A 24 10.27 -36.95 -6.44
C ALA A 24 9.73 -35.71 -7.16
N GLN A 25 8.51 -35.79 -7.68
CA GLN A 25 7.73 -34.61 -8.01
C GLN A 25 7.39 -33.94 -6.68
N ALA A 26 7.99 -32.78 -6.42
CA ALA A 26 7.49 -31.88 -5.40
C ALA A 26 6.11 -31.39 -5.87
N ASP A 27 5.05 -31.92 -5.25
CA ASP A 27 3.72 -31.37 -5.41
C ASP A 27 3.77 -29.89 -5.00
N ARG A 28 3.34 -29.03 -5.93
CA ARG A 28 3.16 -27.61 -5.67
C ARG A 28 2.08 -27.51 -4.59
N VAL A 29 2.50 -27.27 -3.35
CA VAL A 29 1.61 -26.88 -2.27
C VAL A 29 0.92 -25.60 -2.72
N HIS A 30 -0.34 -25.72 -3.10
CA HIS A 30 -1.18 -24.55 -3.36
C HIS A 30 -1.30 -23.77 -2.05
N PRO A 31 -1.14 -22.43 -2.06
CA PRO A 31 -1.56 -21.63 -0.92
C PRO A 31 -3.04 -21.92 -0.64
N PRO A 32 -3.46 -21.92 0.64
CA PRO A 32 -4.84 -22.18 1.00
C PRO A 32 -5.75 -21.21 0.25
N ALA A 33 -6.82 -21.75 -0.35
CA ALA A 33 -7.82 -20.96 -1.04
C ALA A 33 -8.38 -19.90 -0.08
N ALA A 34 -8.52 -18.67 -0.58
CA ALA A 34 -9.20 -17.61 0.14
C ALA A 34 -10.59 -18.08 0.60
N PRO A 35 -11.08 -17.66 1.79
CA PRO A 35 -12.44 -17.96 2.21
C PRO A 35 -13.43 -17.50 1.13
N PRO A 36 -14.55 -18.22 0.91
CA PRO A 36 -15.57 -17.79 -0.03
C PRO A 36 -16.15 -16.44 0.42
N ASP A 37 -16.03 -15.42 -0.44
CA ASP A 37 -16.60 -14.09 -0.24
C ASP A 37 -18.11 -14.19 0.03
N ALA A 38 -18.50 -13.93 1.27
CA ALA A 38 -19.89 -13.75 1.65
C ALA A 38 -20.36 -12.33 1.28
N GLN A 39 -20.36 -11.99 -0.01
CA GLN A 39 -21.19 -10.93 -0.61
C GLN A 39 -21.04 -10.99 -2.14
N SER A 40 -21.97 -11.68 -2.81
CA SER A 40 -22.10 -11.65 -4.27
C SER A 40 -22.78 -10.36 -4.76
N SER A 41 -22.39 -9.20 -4.23
CA SER A 41 -22.58 -7.89 -4.85
C SER A 41 -21.28 -7.55 -5.56
N GLY A 42 -21.31 -7.48 -6.90
CA GLY A 42 -20.09 -7.31 -7.70
C GLY A 42 -19.33 -6.03 -7.35
N PHE A 43 -18.00 -6.09 -7.37
CA PHE A 43 -17.13 -4.93 -7.21
C PHE A 43 -17.47 -3.84 -8.24
N VAL A 44 -17.72 -2.62 -7.77
CA VAL A 44 -17.92 -1.44 -8.64
C VAL A 44 -16.58 -0.88 -9.15
N PHE A 45 -15.50 -1.14 -8.40
CA PHE A 45 -14.13 -0.90 -8.81
C PHE A 45 -13.22 -1.96 -8.18
N ARG A 46 -12.24 -2.43 -8.95
CA ARG A 46 -11.14 -3.22 -8.41
C ARG A 46 -9.89 -3.08 -9.25
N ASP A 47 -8.74 -3.12 -8.60
CA ASP A 47 -7.47 -3.41 -9.21
C ASP A 47 -6.73 -4.45 -8.36
N GLU A 48 -6.35 -5.55 -8.99
CA GLU A 48 -5.63 -6.67 -8.37
C GLU A 48 -4.12 -6.56 -8.65
N PHE A 49 -3.70 -5.52 -9.38
CA PHE A 49 -2.29 -5.24 -9.68
C PHE A 49 -1.54 -6.39 -10.36
N ASP A 50 -2.27 -7.23 -11.10
CA ASP A 50 -1.71 -8.21 -12.01
C ASP A 50 -0.95 -7.54 -13.16
N GLY A 51 0.23 -8.09 -13.48
CA GLY A 51 1.01 -7.66 -14.63
C GLY A 51 2.47 -8.09 -14.53
N PRO A 52 3.25 -7.99 -15.62
CA PRO A 52 4.64 -8.39 -15.61
C PRO A 52 5.49 -7.45 -14.74
N ALA A 53 6.52 -7.99 -14.09
CA ALA A 53 7.43 -7.22 -13.25
C ALA A 53 8.00 -5.98 -13.98
N GLY A 54 7.94 -4.83 -13.32
CA GLY A 54 8.41 -3.55 -13.84
C GLY A 54 7.43 -2.80 -14.74
N SER A 55 6.23 -3.35 -15.02
CA SER A 55 5.19 -2.61 -15.76
C SER A 55 4.61 -1.46 -14.93
N ALA A 56 4.00 -0.50 -15.61
CA ALA A 56 3.21 0.53 -14.95
C ALA A 56 1.89 -0.05 -14.43
N PRO A 57 1.27 0.56 -13.40
CA PRO A 57 -0.12 0.31 -13.05
C PRO A 57 -1.06 0.63 -14.21
N ASP A 58 -2.29 0.10 -14.16
CA ASP A 58 -3.30 0.33 -15.20
C ASP A 58 -3.66 1.81 -15.32
N GLY A 59 -3.23 2.45 -16.41
CA GLY A 59 -3.46 3.87 -16.67
C GLY A 59 -4.92 4.26 -16.90
N SER A 60 -5.83 3.30 -17.10
CA SER A 60 -7.27 3.57 -17.11
C SER A 60 -7.84 3.72 -15.70
N LYS A 61 -7.17 3.15 -14.70
CA LYS A 61 -7.58 3.16 -13.29
C LYS A 61 -6.78 4.16 -12.46
N TRP A 62 -5.53 4.46 -12.82
CA TRP A 62 -4.63 5.27 -12.01
C TRP A 62 -3.87 6.32 -12.81
N VAL A 63 -3.73 7.49 -12.21
CA VAL A 63 -2.87 8.58 -12.68
C VAL A 63 -1.71 8.74 -11.69
N ALA A 64 -0.48 8.50 -12.16
CA ALA A 64 0.71 8.74 -11.37
C ALA A 64 1.02 10.24 -11.27
N ALA A 65 1.26 10.74 -10.06
CA ALA A 65 1.71 12.12 -9.84
C ALA A 65 3.10 12.33 -10.47
N LYS A 66 3.26 13.46 -11.17
CA LYS A 66 4.51 13.84 -11.87
C LYS A 66 5.40 14.79 -11.08
N PHE A 67 4.88 15.32 -9.98
CA PHE A 67 5.54 16.22 -9.05
C PHE A 67 4.80 16.18 -7.71
N ARG A 68 5.48 16.58 -6.64
CA ARG A 68 4.89 16.76 -5.32
C ARG A 68 4.26 18.16 -5.21
N GLU A 69 3.11 18.24 -4.54
CA GLU A 69 2.39 19.47 -4.29
C GLU A 69 3.27 20.55 -3.62
N ARG A 70 2.97 21.83 -3.89
CA ARG A 70 3.69 22.97 -3.31
C ARG A 70 2.92 23.50 -2.11
N ILE A 71 3.53 23.37 -0.94
CA ILE A 71 2.93 23.83 0.33
C ILE A 71 3.08 25.34 0.47
N LYS A 72 1.99 26.02 0.81
CA LYS A 72 1.98 27.46 1.11
C LYS A 72 2.46 27.67 2.54
N ASN A 73 3.34 28.66 2.75
CA ASN A 73 3.94 28.97 4.05
C ASN A 73 4.55 27.73 4.75
N PRO A 74 5.49 27.02 4.08
CA PRO A 74 5.93 25.71 4.52
C PRO A 74 6.74 25.76 5.83
N VAL A 75 6.52 24.77 6.70
CA VAL A 75 7.49 24.42 7.74
C VAL A 75 8.76 23.85 7.09
N PHE A 76 9.83 23.66 7.87
CA PHE A 76 11.15 23.34 7.32
C PHE A 76 11.15 22.18 6.31
N TRP A 77 10.56 21.04 6.67
CA TRP A 77 10.55 19.86 5.80
C TRP A 77 9.54 19.93 4.64
N ASP A 78 8.61 20.88 4.66
CA ASP A 78 7.68 21.19 3.56
C ASP A 78 8.24 22.22 2.57
N ARG A 79 9.47 22.71 2.78
CA ARG A 79 10.11 23.59 1.81
C ARG A 79 10.44 22.80 0.53
N PRO A 80 10.24 23.37 -0.68
CA PRO A 80 10.45 22.65 -1.94
C PRO A 80 11.82 22.00 -2.09
N GLU A 81 12.88 22.60 -1.53
CA GLU A 81 14.23 22.08 -1.57
C GLU A 81 14.48 20.84 -0.68
N ASN A 82 13.63 20.66 0.34
CA ASN A 82 13.73 19.63 1.38
C ASN A 82 12.76 18.46 1.15
N MET A 83 11.62 18.69 0.49
CA MET A 83 10.65 17.65 0.17
C MET A 83 11.20 16.63 -0.83
N GLY A 84 10.79 15.37 -0.68
CA GLY A 84 10.91 14.37 -1.73
C GLY A 84 9.89 14.61 -2.84
N GLU A 85 10.30 14.40 -4.09
CA GLU A 85 9.44 14.61 -5.27
C GLU A 85 8.70 13.31 -5.67
N TYR A 86 7.49 13.46 -6.20
CA TYR A 86 6.82 12.37 -6.91
C TYR A 86 7.24 12.34 -8.37
N ARG A 87 7.35 11.14 -8.95
CA ARG A 87 7.57 10.98 -10.39
C ARG A 87 6.85 9.76 -10.94
N ASP A 88 6.35 9.89 -12.15
CA ASP A 88 5.87 8.77 -12.95
C ASP A 88 7.07 8.02 -13.56
N SER A 89 7.68 7.17 -12.74
CA SER A 89 8.82 6.33 -13.13
C SER A 89 8.65 4.91 -12.61
N ARG A 90 9.05 3.92 -13.41
CA ARG A 90 9.07 2.50 -13.02
C ARG A 90 10.12 2.19 -11.95
N THR A 91 10.99 3.16 -11.63
CA THR A 91 11.87 3.07 -10.46
C THR A 91 11.13 3.28 -9.13
N ASN A 92 9.95 3.94 -9.14
CA ASN A 92 9.19 4.29 -7.93
C ASN A 92 7.76 3.78 -7.93
N ILE A 93 7.15 3.53 -9.08
CA ILE A 93 5.78 2.99 -9.17
C ILE A 93 5.79 1.91 -10.25
N PHE A 94 5.64 0.65 -9.84
CA PHE A 94 5.68 -0.49 -10.75
C PHE A 94 4.92 -1.70 -10.17
N LEU A 95 4.55 -2.64 -11.02
CA LEU A 95 4.05 -3.95 -10.60
C LEU A 95 5.23 -4.91 -10.40
N ASP A 96 5.18 -5.75 -9.37
CA ASP A 96 6.29 -6.65 -9.01
C ASP A 96 6.33 -7.96 -9.82
N GLY A 97 5.29 -8.27 -10.59
CA GLY A 97 5.16 -9.57 -11.28
C GLY A 97 4.51 -10.67 -10.45
N ASN A 98 4.13 -10.36 -9.20
CA ASN A 98 3.55 -11.26 -8.22
C ASN A 98 2.27 -10.64 -7.61
N SER A 99 1.51 -9.93 -8.45
CA SER A 99 0.24 -9.29 -8.12
C SER A 99 0.33 -8.17 -7.06
N ASN A 100 1.47 -7.50 -6.91
CA ASN A 100 1.53 -6.30 -6.08
C ASN A 100 1.92 -5.07 -6.89
N LEU A 101 1.22 -3.98 -6.60
CA LEU A 101 1.76 -2.65 -6.80
C LEU A 101 2.88 -2.39 -5.78
N VAL A 102 3.98 -1.83 -6.26
CA VAL A 102 5.08 -1.31 -5.44
C VAL A 102 5.16 0.20 -5.61
N ILE A 103 4.98 0.93 -4.51
CA ILE A 103 5.36 2.33 -4.41
C ILE A 103 6.66 2.41 -3.60
N ARG A 104 7.75 2.82 -4.26
CA ARG A 104 9.10 2.78 -3.73
C ARG A 104 9.69 4.17 -3.58
N ALA A 105 10.14 4.48 -2.37
CA ALA A 105 11.01 5.62 -2.11
C ALA A 105 12.46 5.27 -2.48
N THR A 106 13.12 6.17 -3.20
CA THR A 106 14.51 6.02 -3.65
C THR A 106 15.30 7.29 -3.36
N LYS A 107 16.60 7.14 -3.09
CA LYS A 107 17.54 8.26 -2.96
C LYS A 107 18.51 8.29 -4.15
N GLU A 108 18.62 9.44 -4.81
CA GLU A 108 19.55 9.67 -5.91
C GLU A 108 20.41 10.90 -5.59
N GLY A 109 21.67 10.67 -5.23
CA GLY A 109 22.52 11.70 -4.63
C GLY A 109 21.91 12.23 -3.33
N ASN A 110 21.63 13.53 -3.30
CA ASN A 110 21.00 14.21 -2.15
C ASN A 110 19.49 14.42 -2.30
N LYS A 111 18.87 13.84 -3.34
CA LYS A 111 17.43 13.98 -3.61
C LYS A 111 16.69 12.68 -3.36
N TYR A 112 15.45 12.81 -2.90
CA TYR A 112 14.55 11.69 -2.66
C TYR A 112 13.39 11.74 -3.64
N PHE A 113 13.01 10.58 -4.13
CA PHE A 113 11.91 10.40 -5.08
C PHE A 113 11.01 9.27 -4.61
N SER A 114 9.72 9.38 -4.90
CA SER A 114 8.76 8.31 -4.64
C SER A 114 7.57 8.41 -5.59
N GLY A 115 6.43 7.83 -5.21
CA GLY A 115 5.22 7.79 -6.01
C GLY A 115 3.93 8.12 -5.24
N LYS A 116 2.96 8.62 -6.00
CA LYS A 116 1.56 8.79 -5.63
C LYS A 116 0.70 8.39 -6.81
N LEU A 117 -0.35 7.62 -6.57
CA LEU A 117 -1.35 7.20 -7.53
C LEU A 117 -2.70 7.79 -7.14
N HIS A 118 -3.34 8.44 -8.10
CA HIS A 118 -4.69 8.97 -8.00
C HIS A 118 -5.63 8.09 -8.81
N GLY A 119 -6.57 7.43 -8.15
CA GLY A 119 -7.58 6.61 -8.81
C GLY A 119 -8.52 7.44 -9.67
N THR A 120 -8.84 6.97 -10.87
CA THR A 120 -9.81 7.63 -11.77
C THR A 120 -11.26 7.37 -11.36
N PHE A 121 -11.50 6.28 -10.62
CA PHE A 121 -12.80 5.92 -10.08
C PHE A 121 -13.29 6.93 -9.03
N ARG A 122 -14.58 7.26 -9.09
CA ARG A 122 -15.30 8.10 -8.12
C ARG A 122 -16.47 7.31 -7.55
N GLY A 123 -16.35 6.89 -6.29
CA GLY A 123 -17.40 6.17 -5.56
C GLY A 123 -18.20 7.11 -4.66
N GLY A 124 -19.52 6.97 -4.63
CA GLY A 124 -20.40 7.71 -3.73
C GLY A 124 -20.70 6.98 -2.43
N MET A 125 -21.53 7.59 -1.59
CA MET A 125 -22.05 6.99 -0.36
C MET A 125 -22.72 5.64 -0.63
N GLY A 126 -22.61 4.72 0.33
CA GLY A 126 -23.17 3.37 0.25
C GLY A 126 -22.18 2.31 -0.20
N HIS A 127 -20.89 2.66 -0.35
CA HIS A 127 -19.83 1.73 -0.72
C HIS A 127 -18.87 1.45 0.44
N THR A 128 -18.21 0.31 0.35
CA THR A 128 -17.03 -0.07 1.14
C THR A 128 -15.79 0.01 0.28
N PHE A 129 -14.74 0.64 0.80
CA PHE A 129 -13.43 0.76 0.18
C PHE A 129 -12.43 -0.04 1.00
N GLU A 130 -11.65 -0.90 0.36
CA GLU A 130 -10.61 -1.67 1.04
C GLU A 130 -9.34 -1.80 0.20
N ALA A 131 -8.19 -1.71 0.86
CA ALA A 131 -6.91 -2.07 0.28
C ALA A 131 -6.16 -3.04 1.21
N ARG A 132 -5.45 -4.01 0.60
CA ARG A 132 -4.55 -4.91 1.31
C ARG A 132 -3.11 -4.47 1.11
N ILE A 133 -2.44 -4.09 2.20
CA ILE A 133 -1.20 -3.31 2.17
C ILE A 133 -0.16 -3.92 3.10
N LYS A 134 1.11 -3.86 2.69
CA LYS A 134 2.28 -4.11 3.54
C LYS A 134 3.21 -2.91 3.52
N PHE A 135 3.45 -2.33 4.68
CA PHE A 135 4.36 -1.19 4.82
C PHE A 135 5.80 -1.66 5.10
N ASN A 136 6.57 -1.97 4.05
CA ASN A 136 8.03 -2.17 4.12
C ASN A 136 8.79 -0.83 4.10
N CYS A 137 8.18 0.22 4.65
CA CYS A 137 8.65 1.60 4.58
C CYS A 137 8.53 2.36 5.91
N LEU A 138 8.36 1.64 7.03
CA LEU A 138 8.33 2.22 8.37
C LEU A 138 9.75 2.61 8.81
N THR A 139 10.28 3.68 8.21
CA THR A 139 11.64 4.21 8.43
C THR A 139 11.63 5.73 8.40
N ASP A 140 12.60 6.37 9.07
CA ASP A 140 12.80 7.83 9.06
C ASP A 140 12.63 8.44 7.66
N GLY A 141 11.93 9.56 7.58
CA GLY A 141 11.68 10.26 6.32
C GLY A 141 10.49 9.76 5.51
N CYS A 142 10.05 8.51 5.68
CA CYS A 142 8.93 7.98 4.92
C CYS A 142 7.57 8.42 5.50
N TRP A 143 6.60 8.59 4.62
CA TRP A 143 5.23 8.94 4.98
C TRP A 143 4.25 8.24 4.02
N PRO A 144 3.98 6.93 4.22
CA PRO A 144 2.99 6.20 3.45
C PRO A 144 1.56 6.55 3.86
N ALA A 145 0.65 6.51 2.88
CA ALA A 145 -0.77 6.73 3.10
C ALA A 145 -1.64 5.90 2.15
N TRP A 146 -2.76 5.40 2.68
CA TRP A 146 -3.94 4.91 1.94
C TRP A 146 -5.17 5.70 2.39
N TRP A 147 -5.81 6.36 1.43
CA TRP A 147 -6.79 7.40 1.71
C TRP A 147 -7.76 7.61 0.54
N LEU A 148 -8.82 8.37 0.81
CA LEU A 148 -9.85 8.75 -0.16
C LEU A 148 -9.95 10.27 -0.25
N LEU A 149 -10.12 10.81 -1.46
CA LEU A 149 -10.13 12.25 -1.70
C LEU A 149 -11.35 12.73 -2.49
N ASN A 150 -11.94 13.83 -2.04
CA ASN A 150 -12.74 14.72 -2.87
C ASN A 150 -11.99 16.06 -2.99
N ASP A 151 -11.70 16.46 -4.23
CA ASP A 151 -10.85 17.61 -4.55
C ASP A 151 -11.63 18.91 -4.79
N ASN A 152 -12.91 18.98 -4.40
CA ASN A 152 -13.67 20.22 -4.49
C ASN A 152 -13.03 21.31 -3.60
N PRO A 153 -12.72 22.50 -4.13
CA PRO A 153 -12.04 23.54 -3.35
C PRO A 153 -12.88 24.15 -2.22
N GLU A 154 -14.22 24.05 -2.28
CA GLU A 154 -15.14 24.63 -1.30
C GLU A 154 -15.72 23.60 -0.34
N ARG A 155 -16.01 22.39 -0.84
CA ARG A 155 -16.63 21.29 -0.06
C ARG A 155 -15.79 20.00 -0.10
N GLY A 156 -14.50 20.10 -0.37
CA GLY A 156 -13.59 18.95 -0.39
C GLY A 156 -13.41 18.35 1.00
N GLY A 157 -13.04 17.08 1.01
CA GLY A 157 -12.86 16.28 2.22
C GLY A 157 -11.93 15.11 1.92
N GLU A 158 -11.31 14.61 2.99
CA GLU A 158 -10.27 13.58 2.93
C GLU A 158 -10.56 12.52 3.99
N ILE A 159 -10.34 11.26 3.65
CA ILE A 159 -10.51 10.12 4.57
C ILE A 159 -9.23 9.30 4.55
N ASP A 160 -8.41 9.47 5.56
CA ASP A 160 -7.12 8.80 5.75
C ASP A 160 -7.32 7.52 6.53
N MET A 161 -7.28 6.40 5.83
CA MET A 161 -7.60 5.10 6.41
C MET A 161 -6.38 4.52 7.12
N ALA A 162 -5.20 4.71 6.55
CA ALA A 162 -3.94 4.28 7.13
C ALA A 162 -2.84 5.29 6.77
N GLU A 163 -2.33 5.98 7.79
CA GLU A 163 -1.24 6.94 7.64
C GLU A 163 -0.16 6.71 8.70
N TRP A 164 1.10 6.71 8.28
CA TRP A 164 2.25 6.55 9.17
C TRP A 164 3.26 7.67 8.95
N TYR A 165 3.83 8.19 10.04
CA TYR A 165 4.70 9.36 10.00
C TYR A 165 6.14 9.04 10.41
N GLY A 166 7.07 9.18 9.47
CA GLY A 166 8.50 8.97 9.69
C GLY A 166 9.22 10.11 10.40
N ASN A 167 8.50 11.16 10.80
CA ASN A 167 9.06 12.29 11.55
C ASN A 167 9.46 11.92 13.00
N ARG A 168 9.04 10.74 13.49
CA ARG A 168 9.30 10.21 14.84
C ARG A 168 8.63 11.02 15.95
N ASP A 169 7.54 11.69 15.63
CA ASP A 169 6.78 12.52 16.57
C ASP A 169 5.29 12.17 16.51
N TRP A 170 4.70 12.22 15.32
CA TRP A 170 3.27 12.02 15.15
C TRP A 170 2.90 10.54 15.22
N PRO A 171 1.83 10.17 15.93
CA PRO A 171 1.35 8.80 15.95
C PRO A 171 0.73 8.42 14.61
N SER A 172 0.97 7.20 14.13
CA SER A 172 0.22 6.65 13.00
C SER A 172 -1.27 6.53 13.34
N GLY A 173 -2.14 6.57 12.34
CA GLY A 173 -3.57 6.51 12.59
C GLY A 173 -4.48 6.61 11.38
N THR A 174 -5.72 6.93 11.69
CA THR A 174 -6.84 7.14 10.78
C THR A 174 -7.46 8.50 11.07
N THR A 175 -7.76 9.27 10.04
CA THR A 175 -8.33 10.61 10.17
C THR A 175 -9.45 10.83 9.15
N VAL A 176 -10.53 11.49 9.58
CA VAL A 176 -11.55 12.03 8.69
C VAL A 176 -11.43 13.54 8.72
N HIS A 177 -11.16 14.14 7.57
CA HIS A 177 -11.13 15.59 7.37
C HIS A 177 -12.42 16.04 6.66
N ALA A 178 -13.28 16.75 7.37
CA ALA A 178 -14.45 17.41 6.77
C ALA A 178 -14.05 18.65 5.95
N ARG A 179 -12.83 19.17 6.15
CA ARG A 179 -12.26 20.30 5.41
C ARG A 179 -10.82 20.02 5.00
N LEU A 180 -10.47 20.32 3.76
CA LEU A 180 -9.11 20.15 3.22
C LEU A 180 -8.04 21.06 3.87
N ASP A 181 -8.44 22.07 4.65
CA ASP A 181 -7.52 22.91 5.41
C ASP A 181 -7.06 22.28 6.74
N GLY A 182 -7.57 21.09 7.07
CA GLY A 182 -7.21 20.34 8.27
C GLY A 182 -7.79 20.91 9.57
N THR A 183 -8.77 21.82 9.51
CA THR A 183 -9.31 22.48 10.71
C THR A 183 -10.57 21.83 11.30
N SER A 184 -11.23 20.94 10.56
CA SER A 184 -12.38 20.16 11.02
C SER A 184 -12.11 18.68 10.75
N PHE A 185 -11.78 17.94 11.80
CA PHE A 185 -11.37 16.54 11.70
C PHE A 185 -11.66 15.72 12.95
N GLU A 186 -11.81 14.41 12.76
CA GLU A 186 -11.82 13.38 13.80
C GLU A 186 -10.64 12.44 13.52
N THR A 187 -9.81 12.15 14.52
CA THR A 187 -8.62 11.30 14.34
C THR A 187 -8.50 10.26 15.45
N LEU A 188 -7.99 9.09 15.09
CA LEU A 188 -7.68 8.03 16.03
C LEU A 188 -6.27 7.47 15.76
N PRO A 189 -5.38 7.49 16.75
CA PRO A 189 -4.12 6.77 16.69
C PRO A 189 -4.35 5.26 16.53
N VAL A 190 -3.71 4.66 15.53
CA VAL A 190 -3.73 3.23 15.24
C VAL A 190 -2.29 2.77 15.02
N PRO A 191 -1.77 1.84 15.83
CA PRO A 191 -0.44 1.29 15.59
C PRO A 191 -0.36 0.59 14.24
N ILE A 192 0.63 0.95 13.43
CA ILE A 192 0.92 0.31 12.14
C ILE A 192 2.24 -0.44 12.24
N ASP A 193 2.20 -1.74 11.99
CA ASP A 193 3.40 -2.57 11.83
C ASP A 193 3.67 -2.91 10.34
N SER A 194 4.69 -3.73 10.09
CA SER A 194 5.14 -4.06 8.72
C SER A 194 4.52 -5.34 8.15
N ASN A 195 3.54 -5.95 8.80
CA ASN A 195 2.82 -7.12 8.30
C ASN A 195 1.83 -6.72 7.19
N TRP A 196 1.23 -7.74 6.57
CA TRP A 196 0.11 -7.53 5.65
C TRP A 196 -1.16 -7.27 6.44
N HIS A 197 -1.85 -6.19 6.12
CA HIS A 197 -3.14 -5.83 6.71
C HIS A 197 -4.15 -5.40 5.63
N THR A 198 -5.44 -5.63 5.88
CA THR A 198 -6.51 -5.00 5.11
C THR A 198 -7.01 -3.76 5.83
N TRP A 199 -7.12 -2.63 5.13
CA TRP A 199 -7.62 -1.36 5.66
C TRP A 199 -8.93 -1.02 4.97
N ARG A 200 -10.03 -1.04 5.73
CA ARG A 200 -11.40 -0.90 5.24
C ARG A 200 -12.09 0.34 5.78
N CYS A 201 -12.86 1.01 4.93
CA CYS A 201 -13.81 2.06 5.28
C CYS A 201 -15.14 1.74 4.62
N THR A 202 -16.21 1.64 5.42
CA THR A 202 -17.58 1.60 4.91
C THR A 202 -18.20 2.98 5.11
N TRP A 203 -18.67 3.59 4.02
CA TRP A 203 -19.33 4.89 4.04
C TRP A 203 -20.82 4.72 3.79
N THR A 204 -21.62 5.10 4.78
CA THR A 204 -23.09 5.05 4.72
C THR A 204 -23.69 6.43 5.00
N GLU A 205 -25.02 6.54 4.91
CA GLU A 205 -25.72 7.76 5.32
C GLU A 205 -25.49 8.11 6.80
N ALA A 206 -25.28 7.10 7.65
CA ALA A 206 -25.08 7.28 9.08
C ALA A 206 -23.67 7.74 9.46
N GLY A 207 -22.67 7.54 8.59
CA GLY A 207 -21.28 7.89 8.90
C GLY A 207 -20.26 6.98 8.21
N LEU A 208 -19.04 7.03 8.74
CA LEU A 208 -17.86 6.31 8.28
C LEU A 208 -17.40 5.30 9.34
N TYR A 209 -17.12 4.07 8.93
CA TYR A 209 -16.75 2.98 9.82
C TYR A 209 -15.47 2.32 9.33
N PHE A 210 -14.51 2.12 10.23
CA PHE A 210 -13.16 1.68 9.85
C PHE A 210 -12.77 0.36 10.50
N TRP A 211 -12.13 -0.51 9.71
CA TRP A 211 -11.59 -1.79 10.19
C TRP A 211 -10.18 -2.01 9.67
N MET A 212 -9.37 -2.63 10.54
CA MET A 212 -8.11 -3.27 10.18
C MET A 212 -8.34 -4.77 10.30
N ASP A 213 -8.06 -5.52 9.24
CA ASP A 213 -8.25 -6.99 9.18
C ASP A 213 -9.69 -7.44 9.49
N TYR A 214 -10.64 -6.85 8.77
CA TYR A 214 -12.07 -7.16 8.92
C TYR A 214 -12.35 -8.66 8.89
N HIS A 215 -13.23 -9.11 9.77
CA HIS A 215 -13.90 -10.39 9.72
C HIS A 215 -15.35 -10.24 10.19
N ASP A 216 -16.21 -11.19 9.84
CA ASP A 216 -17.62 -11.15 10.21
C ASP A 216 -17.81 -11.04 11.73
N GLY A 217 -18.59 -10.05 12.14
CA GLY A 217 -18.85 -9.75 13.56
C GLY A 217 -17.81 -8.85 14.23
N MET A 218 -16.76 -8.41 13.53
CA MET A 218 -15.80 -7.45 14.05
C MET A 218 -16.42 -6.05 14.17
N GLU A 219 -16.30 -5.43 15.34
CA GLU A 219 -16.66 -4.03 15.54
C GLU A 219 -15.62 -3.10 14.88
N PRO A 220 -16.04 -1.98 14.27
CA PRO A 220 -15.10 -1.00 13.71
C PRO A 220 -14.25 -0.39 14.82
N TYR A 221 -12.95 -0.18 14.56
CA TYR A 221 -12.06 0.45 15.53
C TYR A 221 -12.30 1.96 15.65
N LEU A 222 -12.86 2.58 14.60
CA LEU A 222 -13.28 3.97 14.56
C LEU A 222 -14.65 4.05 13.88
N THR A 223 -15.54 4.85 14.46
CA THR A 223 -16.82 5.25 13.86
C THR A 223 -16.88 6.78 13.92
N VAL A 224 -17.14 7.42 12.77
CA VAL A 224 -17.35 8.86 12.68
C VAL A 224 -18.75 9.09 12.16
N ASP A 225 -19.65 9.49 13.06
CA ASP A 225 -21.06 9.71 12.75
C ASP A 225 -21.21 10.88 11.77
N ALA A 226 -22.19 10.79 10.87
CA ALA A 226 -22.52 11.87 9.95
C ALA A 226 -22.86 13.17 10.71
N ASN A 227 -22.34 14.30 10.24
CA ASN A 227 -22.49 15.63 10.86
C ASN A 227 -21.89 15.75 12.28
N SER A 228 -21.02 14.83 12.71
CA SER A 228 -20.25 14.99 13.96
C SER A 228 -19.16 16.06 13.89
N LEU A 229 -18.77 16.46 12.67
CA LEU A 229 -17.78 17.49 12.38
C LEU A 229 -18.43 18.71 11.71
N ASP A 230 -17.89 19.90 12.00
CA ASP A 230 -18.27 21.13 11.31
C ASP A 230 -17.99 21.00 9.80
N ASP A 231 -18.90 21.55 8.98
CA ASP A 231 -18.83 21.52 7.51
C ASP A 231 -18.84 20.12 6.85
N TRP A 232 -19.31 19.08 7.55
CA TRP A 232 -19.42 17.70 7.05
C TRP A 232 -19.93 17.61 5.59
N PRO A 233 -19.08 17.22 4.61
CA PRO A 233 -19.46 17.20 3.20
C PRO A 233 -19.95 15.84 2.72
N PHE A 234 -19.70 14.78 3.48
CA PHE A 234 -19.92 13.39 3.04
C PHE A 234 -21.39 12.96 2.98
N ASN A 235 -22.35 13.86 3.23
CA ASN A 235 -23.77 13.63 2.95
C ASN A 235 -24.32 14.56 1.85
N ASP A 236 -23.46 15.34 1.18
CA ASP A 236 -23.88 16.18 0.07
C ASP A 236 -24.40 15.33 -1.11
N PRO A 237 -25.49 15.74 -1.78
CA PRO A 237 -25.99 15.04 -2.96
C PRO A 237 -24.92 14.93 -4.07
N GLY A 238 -24.62 13.71 -4.50
CA GLY A 238 -23.64 13.45 -5.56
C GLY A 238 -22.17 13.57 -5.12
N TYR A 239 -21.90 13.65 -3.81
CA TYR A 239 -20.54 13.59 -3.30
C TYR A 239 -19.85 12.29 -3.70
N THR A 240 -18.59 12.37 -4.11
CA THR A 240 -17.81 11.20 -4.51
C THR A 240 -16.38 11.31 -4.01
N LEU A 241 -15.76 10.15 -3.79
CA LEU A 241 -14.39 10.03 -3.34
C LEU A 241 -13.57 9.17 -4.32
N GLN A 242 -12.30 9.53 -4.49
CA GLN A 242 -11.33 8.79 -5.31
C GLN A 242 -10.32 8.07 -4.42
N PRO A 243 -9.92 6.83 -4.75
CA PRO A 243 -8.91 6.11 -3.99
C PRO A 243 -7.50 6.66 -4.28
N MET A 244 -6.70 6.82 -3.23
CA MET A 244 -5.37 7.45 -3.27
C MET A 244 -4.34 6.59 -2.56
N LEU A 245 -3.20 6.32 -3.20
CA LEU A 245 -2.09 5.57 -2.61
C LEU A 245 -0.80 6.35 -2.79
N ASN A 246 -0.01 6.54 -1.72
CA ASN A 246 1.32 7.13 -1.85
C ASN A 246 2.31 6.67 -0.79
N LEU A 247 3.58 6.88 -1.09
CA LEU A 247 4.69 6.88 -0.15
C LEU A 247 5.42 8.21 -0.28
N ALA A 248 5.11 9.19 0.57
CA ALA A 248 5.84 10.45 0.60
C ALA A 248 7.23 10.26 1.23
N VAL A 249 8.16 11.16 0.90
CA VAL A 249 9.44 11.29 1.61
C VAL A 249 9.65 12.74 2.03
N ALA A 250 10.12 12.95 3.26
CA ALA A 250 10.16 14.24 3.94
C ALA A 250 8.76 14.88 4.02
N GLY A 251 8.66 16.21 3.94
CA GLY A 251 7.45 16.93 4.35
C GLY A 251 7.26 16.90 5.86
N SER A 252 6.25 17.59 6.37
CA SER A 252 5.95 17.66 7.81
C SER A 252 5.75 16.28 8.45
N GLY A 253 4.98 15.38 7.81
CA GLY A 253 4.76 14.02 8.30
C GLY A 253 5.96 13.07 8.14
N GLY A 254 6.78 13.24 7.11
CA GLY A 254 7.97 12.39 6.90
C GLY A 254 9.20 12.85 7.70
N GLY A 255 9.37 14.16 7.90
CA GLY A 255 10.50 14.72 8.64
C GLY A 255 11.84 14.59 7.91
N ASP A 256 12.92 14.36 8.67
CA ASP A 256 14.28 14.22 8.13
C ASP A 256 14.52 12.80 7.57
N PRO A 257 14.76 12.62 6.25
CA PRO A 257 15.04 11.31 5.67
C PRO A 257 16.49 10.84 5.86
N ALA A 258 17.39 11.63 6.47
CA ALA A 258 18.80 11.27 6.56
C ALA A 258 19.07 9.96 7.32
N GLY A 259 18.25 9.65 8.33
CA GLY A 259 18.33 8.41 9.11
C GLY A 259 17.62 7.20 8.47
N GLY A 260 16.92 7.41 7.35
CA GLY A 260 16.06 6.40 6.75
C GLY A 260 16.82 5.33 5.93
N SER A 261 16.23 4.15 5.84
CA SER A 261 16.71 3.08 4.96
C SER A 261 16.04 3.16 3.58
N TYR A 262 16.83 3.40 2.54
CA TYR A 262 16.33 3.50 1.15
C TYR A 262 17.05 2.50 0.23
N PRO A 263 16.33 1.78 -0.66
CA PRO A 263 14.91 1.95 -0.95
C PRO A 263 13.98 1.47 0.18
N ALA A 264 12.82 2.13 0.27
CA ALA A 264 11.72 1.77 1.17
C ALA A 264 10.46 1.54 0.33
N GLU A 265 9.66 0.52 0.64
CA GLU A 265 8.57 0.07 -0.24
C GLU A 265 7.23 0.00 0.50
N MET A 266 6.17 0.47 -0.15
CA MET A 266 4.79 0.19 0.19
C MET A 266 4.25 -0.78 -0.86
N LEU A 267 3.81 -1.96 -0.42
CA LEU A 267 3.23 -2.97 -1.28
C LEU A 267 1.71 -2.95 -1.15
N VAL A 268 1.00 -3.05 -2.27
CA VAL A 268 -0.46 -3.12 -2.31
C VAL A 268 -0.86 -4.30 -3.19
N ASP A 269 -1.55 -5.26 -2.59
CA ASP A 269 -2.02 -6.48 -3.25
C ASP A 269 -3.30 -6.21 -4.04
N TYR A 270 -4.24 -5.47 -3.45
CA TYR A 270 -5.43 -5.01 -4.17
C TYR A 270 -5.97 -3.70 -3.62
N VAL A 271 -6.78 -3.03 -4.45
CA VAL A 271 -7.79 -2.06 -4.02
C VAL A 271 -9.15 -2.50 -4.58
N ARG A 272 -10.16 -2.60 -3.72
CA ARG A 272 -11.51 -3.04 -4.08
C ARG A 272 -12.55 -2.10 -3.49
N VAL A 273 -13.63 -1.88 -4.24
CA VAL A 273 -14.80 -1.12 -3.84
C VAL A 273 -16.06 -1.89 -4.21
N TRP A 274 -16.99 -2.03 -3.26
CA TRP A 274 -18.27 -2.72 -3.43
C TRP A 274 -19.40 -2.06 -2.66
#